data_AF-A0A800F186-F1
#
_entry.id   AF-A0A800F186-F1
#
_cell.length_a   1.000
_cell.length_b   1.000
_cell.length_c   1.000
_cell.angle_alpha   90.00
_cell.angle_beta   90.00
_cell.angle_gamma   90.00
#
_symmetry.space_group_name_H-M   'P 1'
#
loop_
_entity.id
_entity.type
_entity.pdbx_description
1 polymer ?
#
loop_
_entity_poly.entity_id
_entity_poly.type
_entity_poly.pdbx_seq_one_letter_code
_entity_poly.pdbx_strand_id
1 'polypeptide(L)' 'MDIVLENPKSLNPKVSIKLKSEDYTKNVEDKLKTYRKQVSLKGFRKGNAPMGMVKKM' A
#
# COMPACT_ATOMS: atom_id res chain seq x y z
N MET A 1 -2.04 -12.56 -5.26
CA MET A 1 -2.02 -11.63 -6.40
C MET A 1 -2.17 -12.49 -7.64
N ASP A 2 -3.26 -12.35 -8.39
CA ASP A 2 -3.55 -13.24 -9.53
C ASP A 2 -3.39 -12.46 -10.84
N ILE A 3 -2.42 -12.83 -11.67
CA ILE A 3 -2.09 -12.14 -12.93
C ILE A 3 -2.42 -13.07 -14.09
N VAL A 4 -3.30 -12.64 -14.98
CA VAL A 4 -3.67 -13.36 -16.20
C VAL A 4 -3.23 -12.55 -17.40
N LEU A 5 -2.46 -13.18 -18.28
CA LEU A 5 -1.93 -12.55 -19.49
C LEU A 5 -2.67 -13.09 -20.70
N GLU A 6 -3.50 -12.25 -21.31
CA GLU A 6 -4.25 -12.61 -22.51
C GLU A 6 -3.48 -12.19 -23.77
N ASN A 7 -3.30 -13.16 -24.68
CA ASN A 7 -2.59 -13.06 -25.96
C ASN A 7 -1.07 -12.75 -25.87
N PRO A 8 -0.24 -13.72 -25.45
CA PRO A 8 1.22 -13.56 -25.37
C PRO A 8 1.94 -13.31 -26.71
N LYS A 9 1.27 -13.49 -27.86
CA LYS A 9 1.83 -13.28 -29.21
C LYS A 9 1.32 -12.01 -29.93
N SER A 10 0.47 -11.21 -29.30
CA SER A 10 -0.05 -9.96 -29.89
C SER A 10 0.95 -8.82 -29.72
N LEU A 11 1.00 -7.89 -30.68
CA LEU A 11 1.76 -6.64 -30.57
C LEU A 11 1.31 -5.79 -29.35
N ASN A 12 0.07 -6.00 -28.90
CA ASN A 12 -0.52 -5.41 -27.71
C ASN A 12 -1.17 -6.51 -26.84
N PRO A 13 -0.44 -7.13 -25.90
CA PRO A 13 -1.03 -8.07 -24.94
C PRO A 13 -1.84 -7.32 -23.87
N LYS A 14 -2.92 -7.93 -23.39
CA LYS A 14 -3.71 -7.38 -22.28
C LYS A 14 -3.37 -8.15 -21.00
N VAL A 15 -3.00 -7.42 -19.96
CA VAL A 15 -2.71 -7.98 -18.63
C VAL A 15 -3.88 -7.68 -17.71
N SER A 16 -4.55 -8.73 -17.24
CA SER A 16 -5.62 -8.63 -16.26
C SER A 16 -5.06 -8.97 -14.88
N ILE A 17 -5.03 -7.99 -13.98
CA ILE A 17 -4.54 -8.15 -12.62
C ILE A 17 -5.75 -8.18 -11.67
N LYS A 18 -5.93 -9.30 -10.97
CA LYS A 18 -6.87 -9.40 -9.86
C LYS A 18 -6.11 -9.21 -8.55
N LEU A 19 -6.33 -8.06 -7.93
CA LEU A 19 -5.80 -7.71 -6.61
C LEU A 19 -6.78 -8.18 -5.54
N LYS A 20 -6.33 -9.05 -4.63
CA LYS A 20 -7.07 -9.35 -3.40
C LYS A 20 -6.60 -8.43 -2.28
N SER A 21 -7.50 -8.14 -1.35
CA SER A 21 -7.23 -7.27 -0.19
C SER A 21 -5.98 -7.70 0.59
N GLU A 22 -5.78 -9.00 0.73
CA GLU A 22 -4.68 -9.62 1.46
C GLU A 22 -3.30 -9.38 0.83
N ASP A 23 -3.24 -9.12 -0.48
CA ASP A 23 -1.97 -8.97 -1.20
C ASP A 23 -1.27 -7.65 -0.89
N TYR A 24 -2.04 -6.60 -0.55
CA TYR A 24 -1.51 -5.26 -0.32
C TYR A 24 -1.58 -4.82 1.14
N THR A 25 -2.39 -5.46 1.99
CA THR A 25 -2.54 -5.07 3.41
C THR A 25 -1.20 -5.05 4.15
N LYS A 26 -0.36 -6.09 4.00
CA LYS A 26 0.96 -6.13 4.65
C LYS A 26 1.87 -4.98 4.22
N ASN A 27 1.96 -4.75 2.91
CA ASN A 27 2.78 -3.67 2.36
C ASN A 27 2.27 -2.29 2.80
N VAL A 28 0.95 -2.11 2.89
CA VAL A 28 0.33 -0.87 3.37
C VAL A 28 0.61 -0.66 4.85
N GLU A 29 0.47 -1.70 5.68
CA GLU A 29 0.77 -1.61 7.11
C GLU A 29 2.24 -1.27 7.40
N ASP A 30 3.17 -1.85 6.66
CA ASP A 30 4.60 -1.60 6.84
C ASP A 30 4.99 -0.19 6.36
N LYS A 31 4.39 0.29 5.26
CA LYS A 31 4.51 1.69 4.85
C LYS A 31 3.90 2.64 5.88
N LEU A 32 2.74 2.33 6.44
CA LEU A 32 2.09 3.15 7.47
C LEU A 32 2.93 3.20 8.76
N LYS A 33 3.58 2.11 9.17
CA LYS A 33 4.52 2.11 10.31
C LYS A 33 5.75 2.99 10.03
N THR A 34 6.29 2.92 8.82
CA THR A 34 7.44 3.75 8.42
C THR A 34 7.07 5.23 8.37
N TYR A 35 5.91 5.52 7.77
CA TYR A 35 5.36 6.86 7.70
C TYR A 35 5.09 7.44 9.10
N ARG A 36 4.47 6.66 10.00
CA ARG A 36 4.28 7.03 11.41
C ARG A 36 5.58 7.46 12.08
N LYS A 37 6.69 6.74 11.85
CA LYS A 37 8.02 7.06 12.43
C LYS A 37 8.58 8.39 11.92
N GLN A 38 8.27 8.75 10.68
CA GLN A 38 8.82 9.94 10.03
C GLN A 38 7.97 11.20 10.25
N VAL A 39 6.65 11.05 10.37
CA VAL A 39 5.70 12.16 10.50
C VAL A 39 5.92 12.93 11.81
N SER A 40 6.01 14.26 11.67
CA SER A 40 5.99 15.23 12.77
C SER A 40 4.64 15.95 12.80
N LEU A 41 3.68 15.39 13.55
CA LEU A 41 2.38 16.04 13.79
C LEU A 41 2.50 17.06 14.93
N LYS A 42 1.97 18.27 14.73
CA LYS A 42 1.90 19.30 15.79
C LYS A 42 1.13 18.74 16.99
N GLY A 43 1.77 18.71 18.16
CA GLY A 43 1.21 18.13 19.39
C GLY A 43 1.65 16.70 19.70
N PHE A 44 2.35 16.02 18.78
CA PHE A 44 2.91 14.69 19.04
C PHE A 44 4.44 14.70 18.89
N ARG A 45 5.12 13.97 19.79
CA ARG A 45 6.55 13.69 19.63
C ARG A 45 6.75 12.87 18.35
N LYS A 46 7.76 13.21 17.55
CA LYS A 46 8.09 12.53 16.28
C LYS A 46 8.07 11.01 16.47
N GLY A 47 7.34 10.31 15.60
CA GLY A 47 7.21 8.85 15.65
C GLY A 47 6.12 8.29 16.58
N ASN A 48 5.57 9.10 17.49
CA ASN A 48 4.60 8.66 18.50
C ASN A 48 3.16 9.09 18.20
N ALA A 49 2.85 9.53 16.98
CA ALA A 49 1.48 9.80 16.57
C ALA A 49 0.62 8.51 16.58
N PRO A 50 -0.65 8.55 16.99
CA PRO A 50 -1.53 7.38 16.96
C PRO A 50 -1.81 6.88 15.54
N MET A 51 -1.83 5.56 15.33
CA MET A 51 -2.10 4.95 14.01
C MET A 51 -3.44 5.36 13.42
N GLY A 52 -4.47 5.59 14.25
CA GLY A 52 -5.78 6.04 13.77
C GLY A 52 -5.77 7.45 13.17
N MET A 53 -4.81 8.30 13.58
CA MET A 53 -4.63 9.63 13.01
C MET A 53 -3.77 9.57 11.74
N VAL A 54 -2.71 8.76 11.76
CA VAL A 54 -1.82 8.54 10.61
C VAL A 54 -2.51 7.80 9.46
N LYS A 55 -3.50 6.96 9.74
CA LYS A 55 -4.32 6.25 8.74
C LYS A 55 -5.46 7.12 8.16
N LYS A 56 -5.82 8.22 8.83
CA LYS A 56 -6.87 9.15 8.40
C LYS A 56 -6.33 10.35 7.61
N MET A 57 -5.04 10.68 7.78
CA MET A 57 -4.32 11.56 6.86
C MET A 57 -4.03 10.84 5.55
#